data_AF-A0A5M8Q9S6-F1
#
_entry.id   AF-A0A5M8Q9S6-F1
#
_cell.length_a   1.000
_cell.length_b   1.000
_cell.length_c   1.000
_cell.angle_alpha   90.00
_cell.angle_beta   90.00
_cell.angle_gamma   90.00
#
_symmetry.space_group_name_H-M   'P 1'
#
loop_
_entity.id
_entity.type
_entity.pdbx_description
1 polymer ?
#
loop_
_entity_poly.entity_id
_entity_poly.type
_entity_poly.pdbx_seq_one_letter_code
_entity_poly.pdbx_strand_id
1 'polypeptide(L)'
;MEYTHGQRHPKTGRYYNSSNQKWLAKPVRPSTKGMHKGKAKGKAVGKARGKAKGITYIKRLEALKVSHPESWMSHGWLPINVTTQDIEAAAAKHWKDTETKFEIDRALSLSSLLIILRCKVSKEQKRRAAYSAGFANLHSHDLILYVGNHYRKYLQLFIDARFISVHPKGLEDTRESFCPNAFAKAYKWQPRHMRKEGDQRMFQRVEYGSPRLLLRLFKKKQDRKQQLLKDQFRSRLKEDAFRLAAGLEADGFTAWALANPQEFPSQEELNKAIVQVHAMKAGELGITPTDAYGERFHSSYTQTKRELRQFQRIGYEQATELDLKASQFFFFACMVHYPEQCTEVLRRGMSPLRLREVMHTMRASYEKYADVREFVDASLGNNIYATIMGRYGGSLGKAAVKDLCFRALFSSSGQSPEEKKVLCERYPNVIKLCENINNWAKKQEKRNRLGGNPDAPIYSIPQLLQRLESRILIDMVALRAADHTDKPFTTIHDSFLIAPSDAPLFRAVIEDTFRGLGLPVPRVEQK
;
A
#
# COMPACT_ATOMS: atom_id res chain seq x y z
N MET A 1 17.12 -21.68 -41.46
CA MET A 1 17.66 -20.91 -40.32
C MET A 1 17.26 -21.64 -39.04
N GLU A 2 18.23 -22.16 -38.30
CA GLU A 2 17.99 -22.73 -36.97
C GLU A 2 17.83 -21.59 -35.96
N TYR A 3 16.75 -21.62 -35.18
CA TYR A 3 16.50 -20.62 -34.14
C TYR A 3 17.04 -21.11 -32.79
N THR A 4 17.67 -20.23 -32.02
CA THR A 4 18.23 -20.57 -30.70
C THR A 4 17.18 -20.49 -29.58
N HIS A 5 17.34 -21.31 -28.53
CA HIS A 5 16.42 -21.31 -27.38
C HIS A 5 16.38 -19.92 -26.73
N GLY A 6 15.19 -19.35 -26.59
CA GLY A 6 14.99 -18.00 -26.05
C GLY A 6 15.16 -16.88 -27.09
N GLN A 7 15.50 -17.18 -28.35
CA GLN A 7 15.57 -16.17 -29.40
C GLN A 7 14.21 -15.49 -29.58
N ARG A 8 14.20 -14.16 -29.65
CA ARG A 8 12.96 -13.39 -29.84
C ARG A 8 12.72 -13.12 -31.32
N HIS A 9 11.52 -13.47 -31.80
CA HIS A 9 11.11 -13.25 -33.19
C HIS A 9 11.05 -11.73 -33.46
N PRO A 10 11.71 -11.21 -34.51
CA PRO A 10 11.75 -9.78 -34.78
C PRO A 10 10.37 -9.18 -35.08
N LYS A 11 9.55 -9.87 -35.89
CA LYS A 11 8.18 -9.43 -36.22
C LYS A 11 7.13 -9.68 -35.12
N THR A 12 7.06 -10.90 -34.57
CA THR A 12 5.96 -11.28 -33.66
C THR A 12 6.26 -11.02 -32.18
N GLY A 13 7.52 -10.75 -31.82
CA GLY A 13 7.95 -10.55 -30.45
C GLY A 13 7.88 -11.80 -29.55
N ARG A 14 7.51 -12.96 -30.10
CA ARG A 14 7.46 -14.26 -29.41
C ARG A 14 8.87 -14.82 -29.20
N TYR A 15 9.02 -15.75 -28.26
CA TYR A 15 10.29 -16.37 -27.92
C TYR A 15 10.33 -17.83 -28.38
N TYR A 16 11.39 -18.24 -29.07
CA TYR A 16 11.53 -19.59 -29.58
C TYR A 16 11.91 -20.55 -28.46
N ASN A 17 11.10 -21.59 -28.24
CA ASN A 17 11.45 -22.66 -27.32
C ASN A 17 11.96 -23.86 -28.14
N SER A 18 13.27 -24.07 -28.12
CA SER A 18 13.90 -25.18 -28.85
C SER A 18 13.45 -26.56 -28.37
N SER A 19 13.04 -26.71 -27.11
CA SER A 19 12.65 -28.00 -26.53
C SER A 19 11.34 -28.53 -27.10
N ASN A 20 10.47 -27.65 -27.61
CA ASN A 20 9.19 -28.04 -28.22
C ASN A 20 8.97 -27.42 -29.60
N GLN A 21 10.01 -26.80 -30.16
CA GLN A 21 10.03 -26.11 -31.46
C GLN A 21 8.85 -25.14 -31.68
N LYS A 22 8.41 -24.42 -30.63
CA LYS A 22 7.27 -23.49 -30.69
C LYS A 22 7.64 -22.06 -30.27
N TRP A 23 6.94 -21.10 -30.86
CA TRP A 23 7.00 -19.69 -30.49
C TRP A 23 6.05 -19.38 -29.32
N LEU A 24 6.61 -18.92 -28.20
CA LEU A 24 5.87 -18.61 -26.98
C LEU A 24 5.64 -17.09 -26.85
N ALA A 25 4.46 -16.70 -26.37
CA ALA A 25 4.16 -15.29 -26.09
C ALA A 25 4.98 -14.70 -24.93
N LYS A 26 5.63 -15.54 -24.12
CA LYS A 26 6.44 -15.14 -22.96
C LYS A 26 7.87 -15.69 -23.10
N PRO A 27 8.90 -15.02 -22.52
CA PRO A 27 10.27 -15.50 -22.52
C PRO A 27 10.35 -16.94 -22.02
N VAL A 28 11.16 -17.77 -22.70
CA VAL A 28 11.38 -19.14 -22.26
C VAL A 28 12.15 -19.08 -20.95
N ARG A 29 11.46 -19.35 -19.85
CA ARG A 29 12.11 -19.40 -18.54
C ARG A 29 12.95 -20.66 -18.50
N PRO A 30 14.20 -20.62 -18.02
CA PRO A 30 14.95 -21.83 -17.75
C PRO A 30 14.08 -22.75 -16.92
N SER A 31 13.90 -23.98 -17.41
CA SER A 31 13.05 -24.97 -16.77
C SER A 31 13.52 -25.18 -15.32
N THR A 32 12.75 -24.67 -14.36
CA THR A 32 12.97 -25.02 -12.94
C THR A 32 12.58 -26.47 -12.65
N LYS A 33 11.98 -27.18 -13.61
CA LYS A 33 11.90 -28.65 -13.61
C LYS A 33 13.30 -29.22 -13.87
N GLY A 34 14.14 -29.21 -12.84
CA GLY A 34 15.48 -29.83 -12.87
C GLY A 34 16.45 -29.26 -11.85
N MET A 35 16.58 -27.92 -11.79
CA MET A 35 17.62 -27.29 -10.95
C MET A 35 17.43 -27.46 -9.43
N HIS A 36 16.21 -27.75 -8.95
CA HIS A 36 15.98 -28.09 -7.54
C HIS A 36 15.98 -29.60 -7.23
N LYS A 37 16.23 -30.48 -8.21
CA LYS A 37 16.34 -31.93 -7.96
C LYS A 37 17.73 -32.35 -7.42
N GLY A 38 18.70 -31.44 -7.33
CA GLY A 38 20.09 -31.77 -6.99
C GLY A 38 20.49 -31.83 -5.51
N LYS A 39 19.70 -31.30 -4.56
CA LYS A 39 20.07 -31.29 -3.12
C LYS A 39 19.14 -32.08 -2.20
N ALA A 40 18.24 -32.89 -2.76
CA ALA A 40 17.41 -33.82 -1.99
C ALA A 40 17.53 -35.25 -2.54
N LYS A 41 18.76 -35.76 -2.65
CA LYS A 41 19.00 -37.22 -2.75
C LYS A 41 18.97 -37.82 -1.35
N GLY A 42 17.79 -37.77 -0.73
CA GLY A 42 17.37 -38.71 0.30
C GLY A 42 16.18 -39.47 -0.29
N LYS A 43 16.21 -40.80 -0.24
CA LYS A 43 15.20 -41.71 -0.82
C LYS A 43 13.76 -41.31 -0.43
N ALA A 44 13.10 -40.50 -1.26
CA ALA A 44 11.67 -40.25 -1.15
C ALA A 44 10.94 -41.18 -2.11
N VAL A 45 10.66 -42.38 -1.62
CA VAL A 45 9.70 -43.32 -2.22
C VAL A 45 8.29 -42.74 -2.05
N GLY A 46 7.57 -42.53 -3.16
CA GLY A 46 6.12 -42.31 -3.19
C GLY A 46 5.61 -40.88 -2.93
N LYS A 47 4.90 -40.30 -3.92
CA LYS A 47 3.82 -39.26 -3.89
C LYS A 47 3.71 -38.23 -2.72
N ALA A 48 4.76 -37.89 -1.97
CA ALA A 48 4.68 -37.00 -0.81
C ALA A 48 5.01 -35.53 -1.13
N ARG A 49 4.43 -34.95 -2.19
CA ARG A 49 4.68 -33.53 -2.55
C ARG A 49 3.96 -32.51 -1.66
N GLY A 50 3.16 -32.96 -0.67
CA GLY A 50 2.40 -32.12 0.25
C GLY A 50 2.98 -31.96 1.66
N LYS A 51 3.77 -32.94 2.17
CA LYS A 51 4.17 -32.97 3.59
C LYS A 51 5.21 -31.90 3.97
N ALA A 52 6.09 -31.52 3.06
CA ALA A 52 7.16 -30.55 3.34
C ALA A 52 6.63 -29.14 3.73
N LYS A 53 5.50 -28.70 3.14
CA LYS A 53 4.92 -27.38 3.46
C LYS A 53 4.31 -27.30 4.86
N GLY A 54 3.75 -28.41 5.37
CA GLY A 54 3.17 -28.46 6.72
C GLY A 54 4.23 -28.26 7.79
N ILE A 55 5.37 -28.94 7.64
CA ILE A 55 6.53 -28.84 8.54
C ILE A 55 7.05 -27.39 8.60
N THR A 56 7.02 -26.66 7.47
CA THR A 56 7.42 -25.25 7.46
C THR A 56 6.52 -24.35 8.32
N TYR A 57 5.21 -24.59 8.35
CA TYR A 57 4.29 -23.76 9.16
C TYR A 57 4.42 -24.07 10.65
N ILE A 58 4.65 -25.32 11.03
CA ILE A 58 4.85 -25.70 12.44
C ILE A 58 6.11 -25.01 12.97
N LYS A 59 7.24 -25.15 12.27
CA LYS A 59 8.51 -24.50 12.67
C LYS A 59 8.39 -22.97 12.77
N ARG A 60 7.68 -22.34 11.83
CA ARG A 60 7.42 -20.89 11.86
C ARG A 60 6.53 -20.49 13.04
N LEU A 61 5.55 -21.32 13.38
CA LEU A 61 4.70 -21.08 14.54
C LEU A 61 5.48 -21.27 15.84
N GLU A 62 6.35 -22.28 15.94
CA GLU A 62 7.24 -22.47 17.10
C GLU A 62 8.16 -21.27 17.30
N ALA A 63 8.82 -20.80 16.24
CA ALA A 63 9.62 -19.58 16.29
C ALA A 63 8.77 -18.36 16.75
N LEU A 64 7.53 -18.26 16.27
CA LEU A 64 6.60 -17.21 16.67
C LEU A 64 6.21 -17.30 18.16
N LYS A 65 6.00 -18.51 18.68
CA LYS A 65 5.68 -18.73 20.10
C LYS A 65 6.81 -18.25 20.99
N VAL A 66 8.07 -18.47 20.58
CA VAL A 66 9.25 -18.01 21.29
C VAL A 66 9.36 -16.48 21.24
N SER A 67 9.19 -15.87 20.05
CA SER A 67 9.37 -14.42 19.91
C SER A 67 8.19 -13.57 20.41
N HIS A 68 6.99 -14.16 20.54
CA HIS A 68 5.76 -13.47 20.94
C HIS A 68 4.86 -14.32 21.87
N PRO A 69 5.35 -14.74 23.04
CA PRO A 69 4.68 -15.73 23.90
C PRO A 69 3.24 -15.34 24.29
N GLU A 70 2.97 -14.05 24.45
CA GLU A 70 1.68 -13.54 24.92
C GLU A 70 0.68 -13.23 23.79
N SER A 71 1.12 -13.14 22.53
CA SER A 71 0.29 -12.58 21.44
C SER A 71 0.17 -13.45 20.19
N TRP A 72 0.91 -14.56 20.10
CA TRP A 72 0.85 -15.49 18.95
C TRP A 72 -0.53 -16.15 18.82
N MET A 73 -1.22 -16.40 19.95
CA MET A 73 -2.47 -17.14 19.98
C MET A 73 -3.64 -16.32 19.44
N SER A 74 -4.54 -16.97 18.70
CA SER A 74 -5.75 -16.36 18.17
C SER A 74 -6.94 -17.26 18.41
N HIS A 75 -8.10 -16.63 18.59
CA HIS A 75 -9.33 -17.32 18.98
C HIS A 75 -10.41 -17.04 17.95
N GLY A 76 -11.21 -18.05 17.67
CA GLY A 76 -12.53 -17.91 17.06
C GLY A 76 -13.59 -17.65 18.12
N TRP A 77 -14.78 -17.31 17.64
CA TRP A 77 -15.98 -17.14 18.44
C TRP A 77 -17.03 -18.14 18.01
N LEU A 78 -17.68 -18.78 18.97
CA LEU A 78 -18.87 -19.59 18.78
C LEU A 78 -20.01 -19.03 19.64
N PRO A 79 -21.28 -19.28 19.28
CA PRO A 79 -22.37 -19.15 20.22
C PRO A 79 -22.13 -19.97 21.49
N ILE A 80 -22.63 -19.48 22.64
CA ILE A 80 -22.35 -20.09 23.95
C ILE A 80 -22.81 -21.55 24.06
N ASN A 81 -23.82 -21.93 23.29
CA ASN A 81 -24.42 -23.27 23.30
C ASN A 81 -23.99 -24.11 22.07
N VAL A 82 -22.87 -23.76 21.43
CA VAL A 82 -22.29 -24.51 20.31
C VAL A 82 -20.82 -24.74 20.57
N THR A 83 -20.40 -26.01 20.53
CA THR A 83 -19.03 -26.46 20.71
C THR A 83 -18.36 -26.80 19.37
N THR A 84 -17.05 -27.07 19.38
CA THR A 84 -16.37 -27.60 18.19
C THR A 84 -16.82 -29.01 17.84
N GLN A 85 -17.13 -29.83 18.85
CA GLN A 85 -17.64 -31.19 18.65
C GLN A 85 -19.00 -31.16 17.92
N ASP A 86 -19.88 -30.22 18.25
CA ASP A 86 -21.17 -30.07 17.56
C ASP A 86 -20.98 -29.76 16.06
N ILE A 87 -20.01 -28.91 15.74
CA ILE A 87 -19.69 -28.55 14.35
C ILE A 87 -19.06 -29.74 13.61
N GLU A 88 -18.18 -30.49 14.26
CA GLU A 88 -17.57 -31.70 13.68
C GLU A 88 -18.60 -32.81 13.45
N ALA A 89 -19.52 -33.01 14.39
CA ALA A 89 -20.64 -33.94 14.25
C ALA A 89 -21.58 -33.51 13.10
N ALA A 90 -21.90 -32.22 13.01
CA ALA A 90 -22.64 -31.68 11.89
C ALA A 90 -21.90 -31.87 10.55
N ALA A 91 -20.58 -31.66 10.53
CA ALA A 91 -19.77 -31.90 9.34
C ALA A 91 -19.78 -33.37 8.93
N ALA A 92 -19.66 -34.32 9.87
CA ALA A 92 -19.74 -35.74 9.56
C ALA A 92 -21.07 -36.14 8.87
N LYS A 93 -22.18 -35.46 9.22
CA LYS A 93 -23.50 -35.72 8.65
C LYS A 93 -23.78 -34.95 7.36
N HIS A 94 -23.37 -33.69 7.27
CA HIS A 94 -23.81 -32.76 6.23
C HIS A 94 -22.70 -32.38 5.24
N TRP A 95 -21.43 -32.69 5.51
CA TRP A 95 -20.32 -32.43 4.59
C TRP A 95 -20.25 -33.51 3.51
N LYS A 96 -21.04 -33.34 2.45
CA LYS A 96 -21.17 -34.30 1.34
C LYS A 96 -20.03 -34.24 0.30
N ASP A 97 -19.04 -33.39 0.50
CA ASP A 97 -17.99 -33.13 -0.49
C ASP A 97 -16.79 -34.06 -0.29
N THR A 98 -16.55 -34.92 -1.28
CA THR A 98 -15.41 -35.85 -1.29
C THR A 98 -14.10 -35.19 -1.73
N GLU A 99 -14.16 -34.03 -2.41
CA GLU A 99 -12.97 -33.37 -2.96
C GLU A 99 -12.29 -32.43 -1.96
N THR A 100 -13.07 -31.76 -1.11
CA THR A 100 -12.54 -30.80 -0.13
C THR A 100 -12.62 -31.36 1.28
N LYS A 101 -11.46 -31.52 1.92
CA LYS A 101 -11.41 -31.88 3.35
C LYS A 101 -12.02 -30.76 4.21
N PHE A 102 -12.88 -31.15 5.15
CA PHE A 102 -13.39 -30.26 6.19
C PHE A 102 -12.26 -29.80 7.13
N GLU A 103 -12.22 -28.50 7.44
CA GLU A 103 -11.27 -27.88 8.37
C GLU A 103 -12.06 -27.08 9.44
N ILE A 104 -12.05 -27.55 10.70
CA ILE A 104 -12.79 -26.91 11.81
C ILE A 104 -12.47 -25.42 11.96
N ASP A 105 -11.21 -25.05 11.80
CA ASP A 105 -10.72 -23.67 11.86
C ASP A 105 -11.36 -22.71 10.84
N ARG A 106 -11.77 -23.23 9.67
CA ARG A 106 -12.51 -22.45 8.67
C ARG A 106 -13.97 -22.27 9.08
N ALA A 107 -14.58 -23.29 9.67
CA ALA A 107 -15.90 -23.17 10.27
C ALA A 107 -15.90 -22.16 11.43
N LEU A 108 -14.88 -22.20 12.29
CA LEU A 108 -14.66 -21.21 13.34
C LEU A 108 -14.47 -19.80 12.77
N SER A 109 -13.76 -19.66 11.65
CA SER A 109 -13.58 -18.37 10.96
C SER A 109 -14.91 -17.82 10.42
N LEU A 110 -15.79 -18.68 9.88
CA LEU A 110 -17.14 -18.30 9.44
C LEU A 110 -18.00 -17.84 10.63
N SER A 111 -18.01 -18.62 11.70
CA SER A 111 -18.73 -18.29 12.93
C SER A 111 -18.29 -16.94 13.49
N SER A 112 -16.98 -16.75 13.61
CA SER A 112 -16.37 -15.51 14.08
C SER A 112 -16.75 -14.32 13.22
N LEU A 113 -16.75 -14.47 11.89
CA LEU A 113 -17.12 -13.40 10.96
C LEU A 113 -18.56 -12.94 11.19
N LEU A 114 -19.51 -13.87 11.30
CA LEU A 114 -20.92 -13.57 11.59
C LEU A 114 -21.09 -12.83 12.92
N ILE A 115 -20.44 -13.32 13.98
CA ILE A 115 -20.52 -12.72 15.32
C ILE A 115 -19.91 -11.32 15.32
N ILE A 116 -18.71 -11.16 14.77
CA ILE A 116 -18.01 -9.87 14.72
C ILE A 116 -18.82 -8.84 13.94
N LEU A 117 -19.36 -9.22 12.77
CA LEU A 117 -20.15 -8.30 11.95
C LEU A 117 -21.44 -7.89 12.65
N ARG A 118 -22.09 -8.82 13.38
CA ARG A 118 -23.26 -8.50 14.22
C ARG A 118 -22.91 -7.54 15.35
N CYS A 119 -21.75 -7.69 15.99
CA CYS A 119 -21.36 -6.84 17.11
C CYS A 119 -20.86 -5.45 16.68
N LYS A 120 -20.34 -5.30 15.46
CA LYS A 120 -19.78 -4.05 14.92
C LYS A 120 -20.79 -3.10 14.25
N VAL A 121 -22.07 -3.45 14.24
CA VAL A 121 -23.12 -2.66 13.60
C VAL A 121 -23.30 -1.33 14.34
N SER A 122 -23.33 -0.20 13.60
CA SER A 122 -23.54 1.12 14.20
C SER A 122 -24.92 1.25 14.85
N LYS A 123 -25.12 2.19 15.78
CA LYS A 123 -26.44 2.44 16.41
C LYS A 123 -27.52 2.70 15.37
N GLU A 124 -27.19 3.43 14.31
CA GLU A 124 -28.10 3.74 13.21
C GLU A 124 -28.44 2.49 12.38
N GLN A 125 -27.43 1.68 12.03
CA GLN A 125 -27.66 0.43 11.30
C GLN A 125 -28.49 -0.57 12.11
N LYS A 126 -28.35 -0.59 13.45
CA LYS A 126 -29.19 -1.40 14.35
C LYS A 126 -30.68 -1.06 14.28
N ARG A 127 -31.05 0.16 13.87
CA ARG A 127 -32.45 0.55 13.67
C ARG A 127 -33.09 -0.09 12.43
N ARG A 128 -32.29 -0.62 11.50
CA ARG A 128 -32.83 -1.33 10.32
C ARG A 128 -33.41 -2.68 10.75
N ALA A 129 -34.60 -2.99 10.26
CA ALA A 129 -35.37 -4.18 10.67
C ALA A 129 -34.54 -5.48 10.65
N ALA A 130 -33.78 -5.74 9.57
CA ALA A 130 -32.96 -6.95 9.46
C ALA A 130 -31.88 -7.06 10.56
N TYR A 131 -31.19 -5.96 10.87
CA TYR A 131 -30.17 -5.95 11.93
C TYR A 131 -30.80 -6.08 13.32
N SER A 132 -31.95 -5.45 13.55
CA SER A 132 -32.71 -5.60 14.80
C SER A 132 -33.15 -7.05 15.04
N ALA A 133 -33.46 -7.78 13.96
CA ALA A 133 -33.78 -9.21 13.99
C ALA A 133 -32.54 -10.14 14.10
N GLY A 134 -31.35 -9.55 14.27
CA GLY A 134 -30.09 -10.26 14.52
C GLY A 134 -29.34 -10.75 13.28
N PHE A 135 -29.74 -10.30 12.08
CA PHE A 135 -29.03 -10.62 10.84
C PHE A 135 -27.77 -9.78 10.66
N ALA A 136 -26.75 -10.37 10.05
CA ALA A 136 -25.52 -9.74 9.62
C ALA A 136 -25.32 -9.97 8.12
N ASN A 137 -24.99 -8.90 7.39
CA ASN A 137 -24.68 -8.93 5.98
C ASN A 137 -23.27 -9.48 5.75
N LEU A 138 -23.15 -10.56 4.97
CA LEU A 138 -21.88 -11.16 4.57
C LEU A 138 -21.56 -10.87 3.11
N HIS A 139 -20.45 -10.20 2.86
CA HIS A 139 -19.90 -10.02 1.52
C HIS A 139 -19.04 -11.22 1.11
N SER A 140 -19.07 -11.56 -0.18
CA SER A 140 -18.27 -12.66 -0.75
C SER A 140 -16.77 -12.44 -0.55
N HIS A 141 -16.32 -11.18 -0.62
CA HIS A 141 -14.94 -10.80 -0.35
C HIS A 141 -14.48 -11.20 1.06
N ASP A 142 -15.28 -10.88 2.09
CA ASP A 142 -14.98 -11.25 3.47
C ASP A 142 -14.99 -12.77 3.65
N LEU A 143 -15.96 -13.45 3.06
CA LEU A 143 -16.04 -14.91 3.12
C LEU A 143 -14.81 -15.59 2.51
N ILE A 144 -14.35 -15.13 1.34
CA ILE A 144 -13.10 -15.62 0.73
C ILE A 144 -11.91 -15.31 1.63
N LEU A 145 -11.86 -14.11 2.21
CA LEU A 145 -10.75 -13.68 3.05
C LEU A 145 -10.62 -14.52 4.33
N TYR A 146 -11.73 -14.72 5.05
CA TYR A 146 -11.74 -15.40 6.35
C TYR A 146 -11.83 -16.93 6.20
N VAL A 147 -12.75 -17.43 5.38
CA VAL A 147 -13.08 -18.86 5.26
C VAL A 147 -12.36 -19.54 4.09
N GLY A 148 -11.99 -18.79 3.05
CA GLY A 148 -11.32 -19.28 1.84
C GLY A 148 -12.27 -19.56 0.67
N ASN A 149 -11.73 -20.02 -0.46
CA ASN A 149 -12.49 -20.18 -1.72
C ASN A 149 -13.70 -21.12 -1.63
N HIS A 150 -13.71 -22.05 -0.68
CA HIS A 150 -14.81 -23.01 -0.47
C HIS A 150 -15.84 -22.53 0.56
N TYR A 151 -15.89 -21.23 0.88
CA TYR A 151 -16.77 -20.67 1.92
C TYR A 151 -18.25 -21.05 1.75
N ARG A 152 -18.73 -21.23 0.50
CA ARG A 152 -20.12 -21.62 0.22
C ARG A 152 -20.47 -22.96 0.85
N LYS A 153 -19.54 -23.92 0.86
CA LYS A 153 -19.73 -25.25 1.46
C LYS A 153 -19.87 -25.15 2.99
N TYR A 154 -19.09 -24.27 3.62
CA TYR A 154 -19.20 -23.99 5.05
C TYR A 154 -20.51 -23.28 5.41
N LEU A 155 -20.97 -22.33 4.58
CA LEU A 155 -22.29 -21.71 4.74
C LEU A 155 -23.41 -22.75 4.63
N GLN A 156 -23.37 -23.59 3.60
CA GLN A 156 -24.37 -24.64 3.40
C GLN A 156 -24.40 -25.62 4.57
N LEU A 157 -23.23 -26.06 5.06
CA LEU A 157 -23.11 -26.86 6.27
C LEU A 157 -23.83 -26.20 7.47
N PHE A 158 -23.61 -24.90 7.69
CA PHE A 158 -24.24 -24.17 8.81
C PHE A 158 -25.76 -24.01 8.64
N ILE A 159 -26.24 -23.92 7.40
CA ILE A 159 -27.67 -23.86 7.08
C ILE A 159 -28.32 -25.24 7.30
N ASP A 160 -27.74 -26.29 6.74
CA ASP A 160 -28.25 -27.67 6.81
C ASP A 160 -28.29 -28.18 8.25
N ALA A 161 -27.25 -27.87 9.03
CA ALA A 161 -27.17 -28.19 10.46
C ALA A 161 -28.05 -27.27 11.33
N ARG A 162 -28.76 -26.31 10.73
CA ARG A 162 -29.60 -25.32 11.43
C ARG A 162 -28.84 -24.57 12.53
N PHE A 163 -27.59 -24.20 12.25
CA PHE A 163 -26.80 -23.27 13.05
C PHE A 163 -27.22 -21.82 12.75
N ILE A 164 -27.41 -21.51 11.47
CA ILE A 164 -27.80 -20.17 10.99
C ILE A 164 -29.10 -20.20 10.19
N SER A 165 -29.74 -19.04 10.05
CA SER A 165 -30.85 -18.79 9.13
C SER A 165 -30.43 -17.79 8.06
N VAL A 166 -30.97 -17.95 6.85
CA VAL A 166 -30.84 -16.98 5.75
C VAL A 166 -32.02 -16.01 5.81
N HIS A 167 -31.81 -14.73 5.51
CA HIS A 167 -32.90 -13.75 5.48
C HIS A 167 -33.87 -14.06 4.31
N PRO A 168 -35.20 -14.04 4.52
CA PRO A 168 -36.18 -14.47 3.51
C PRO A 168 -36.09 -13.71 2.18
N LYS A 169 -35.88 -12.38 2.24
CA LYS A 169 -35.68 -11.54 1.04
C LYS A 169 -34.44 -11.88 0.21
N GLY A 170 -33.55 -12.77 0.69
CA GLY A 170 -32.37 -13.24 -0.04
C GLY A 170 -32.55 -14.60 -0.72
N LEU A 171 -33.78 -15.12 -0.80
CA LEU A 171 -34.12 -16.39 -1.45
C LEU A 171 -34.86 -16.21 -2.78
N GLU A 172 -35.58 -15.10 -2.97
CA GLU A 172 -36.45 -14.90 -4.15
C GLU A 172 -35.77 -14.17 -5.32
N ASP A 173 -34.66 -13.46 -5.10
CA ASP A 173 -33.97 -12.75 -6.17
C ASP A 173 -32.89 -13.64 -6.82
N THR A 174 -33.27 -14.34 -7.89
CA THR A 174 -32.38 -15.21 -8.69
C THR A 174 -31.25 -14.46 -9.41
N ARG A 175 -31.21 -13.12 -9.32
CA ARG A 175 -30.12 -12.27 -9.85
C ARG A 175 -28.94 -12.12 -8.87
N GLU A 176 -28.99 -12.76 -7.71
CA GLU A 176 -27.96 -12.70 -6.66
C GLU A 176 -26.68 -13.47 -7.03
N SER A 177 -25.78 -12.82 -7.74
CA SER A 177 -24.40 -13.31 -7.90
C SER A 177 -23.57 -12.97 -6.66
N PHE A 178 -22.72 -13.89 -6.17
CA PHE A 178 -21.66 -13.56 -5.20
C PHE A 178 -20.46 -12.87 -5.89
N CYS A 179 -20.70 -12.11 -6.95
CA CYS A 179 -19.65 -11.36 -7.63
C CYS A 179 -19.12 -10.26 -6.70
N PRO A 180 -17.84 -9.89 -6.82
CA PRO A 180 -17.35 -8.64 -6.26
C PRO A 180 -18.26 -7.49 -6.73
N ASN A 181 -18.73 -6.65 -5.79
CA ASN A 181 -19.69 -5.54 -6.00
C ASN A 181 -21.19 -5.91 -6.08
N ALA A 182 -21.57 -7.16 -5.81
CA ALA A 182 -22.97 -7.56 -5.66
C ALA A 182 -23.44 -7.56 -4.18
N PHE A 183 -24.76 -7.59 -3.97
CA PHE A 183 -25.43 -7.50 -2.68
C PHE A 183 -24.91 -8.54 -1.66
N ALA A 184 -24.70 -8.10 -0.41
CA ALA A 184 -24.39 -8.99 0.70
C ALA A 184 -25.60 -9.84 1.06
N LYS A 185 -25.39 -11.13 1.35
CA LYS A 185 -26.45 -11.98 1.88
C LYS A 185 -26.51 -11.86 3.40
N ALA A 186 -27.70 -11.75 3.93
CA ALA A 186 -27.93 -11.59 5.36
C ALA A 186 -28.15 -12.95 6.05
N TYR A 187 -27.38 -13.23 7.09
CA TYR A 187 -27.48 -14.46 7.88
C TYR A 187 -27.59 -14.14 9.37
N LYS A 188 -28.26 -14.99 10.15
CA LYS A 188 -28.28 -14.88 11.61
C LYS A 188 -28.04 -16.23 12.28
N TRP A 189 -27.44 -16.21 13.45
CA TRP A 189 -27.43 -17.36 14.34
C TRP A 189 -28.84 -17.66 14.87
N GLN A 190 -29.20 -18.94 14.95
CA GLN A 190 -30.46 -19.35 15.55
C GLN A 190 -30.46 -19.03 17.06
N PRO A 191 -31.54 -18.45 17.62
CA PRO A 191 -31.57 -18.01 19.03
C PRO A 191 -31.23 -19.10 20.06
N ARG A 192 -31.61 -20.36 19.80
CA ARG A 192 -31.34 -21.52 20.66
C ARG A 192 -29.85 -21.80 20.90
N HIS A 193 -28.99 -21.36 19.99
CA HIS A 193 -27.54 -21.53 20.07
C HIS A 193 -26.87 -20.42 20.89
N MET A 194 -27.57 -19.30 21.08
CA MET A 194 -27.05 -18.05 21.63
C MET A 194 -27.34 -17.88 23.12
N ARG A 195 -28.08 -18.83 23.73
CA ARG A 195 -28.46 -18.82 25.14
C ARG A 195 -28.13 -20.19 25.74
N LYS A 196 -27.53 -20.20 26.92
CA LYS A 196 -27.26 -21.40 27.71
C LYS A 196 -27.76 -21.14 29.12
N GLU A 197 -28.53 -22.08 29.67
CA GLU A 197 -29.06 -21.95 31.02
C GLU A 197 -27.91 -21.80 32.03
N GLY A 198 -28.04 -20.81 32.92
CA GLY A 198 -26.99 -20.47 33.89
C GLY A 198 -25.79 -19.68 33.35
N ASP A 199 -25.70 -19.39 32.04
CA ASP A 199 -24.61 -18.58 31.46
C ASP A 199 -25.15 -17.31 30.79
N GLN A 200 -24.76 -16.15 31.32
CA GLN A 200 -25.18 -14.84 30.78
C GLN A 200 -24.49 -14.49 29.46
N ARG A 201 -23.40 -15.19 29.10
CA ARG A 201 -22.66 -14.90 27.87
C ARG A 201 -23.43 -15.43 26.66
N MET A 202 -23.41 -14.68 25.56
CA MET A 202 -23.97 -15.13 24.27
C MET A 202 -22.96 -15.88 23.40
N PHE A 203 -21.67 -15.67 23.66
CA PHE A 203 -20.56 -16.18 22.86
C PHE A 203 -19.45 -16.72 23.74
N GLN A 204 -18.74 -17.72 23.23
CA GLN A 204 -17.52 -18.26 23.83
C GLN A 204 -16.34 -18.16 22.87
N ARG A 205 -15.14 -18.09 23.46
CA ARG A 205 -13.88 -18.10 22.71
C ARG A 205 -13.41 -19.53 22.55
N VAL A 206 -12.95 -19.86 21.35
CA VAL A 206 -12.38 -21.16 21.01
C VAL A 206 -11.04 -20.94 20.34
N GLU A 207 -10.02 -21.68 20.73
CA GLU A 207 -8.70 -21.57 20.13
C GLU A 207 -8.68 -22.12 18.70
N TYR A 208 -7.95 -21.45 17.80
CA TYR A 208 -7.68 -22.01 16.48
C TYR A 208 -6.56 -23.06 16.58
N GLY A 209 -6.76 -24.22 15.94
CA GLY A 209 -5.79 -25.32 15.98
C GLY A 209 -4.78 -25.34 14.84
N SER A 210 -5.09 -24.72 13.69
CA SER A 210 -4.28 -24.79 12.47
C SER A 210 -3.08 -23.85 12.53
N PRO A 211 -1.84 -24.36 12.46
CA PRO A 211 -0.65 -23.52 12.44
C PRO A 211 -0.65 -22.49 11.32
N ARG A 212 -1.20 -22.88 10.15
CA ARG A 212 -1.31 -21.99 8.99
C ARG A 212 -2.27 -20.83 9.25
N LEU A 213 -3.40 -21.09 9.91
CA LEU A 213 -4.37 -20.05 10.23
C LEU A 213 -3.82 -19.11 11.30
N LEU A 214 -3.21 -19.65 12.37
CA LEU A 214 -2.60 -18.89 13.44
C LEU A 214 -1.53 -17.92 12.92
N LEU A 215 -0.60 -18.40 12.08
CA LEU A 215 0.41 -17.54 11.45
C LEU A 215 -0.23 -16.42 10.60
N ARG A 216 -1.28 -16.75 9.84
CA ARG A 216 -2.02 -15.77 9.02
C ARG A 216 -2.70 -14.71 9.88
N LEU A 217 -3.37 -15.12 10.96
CA LEU A 217 -4.06 -14.22 11.88
C LEU A 217 -3.08 -13.36 12.68
N PHE A 218 -1.96 -13.92 13.13
CA PHE A 218 -0.90 -13.15 13.77
C PHE A 218 -0.36 -12.07 12.84
N LYS A 219 -0.01 -12.42 11.59
CA LYS A 219 0.42 -11.42 10.60
C LYS A 219 -0.64 -10.33 10.41
N LYS A 220 -1.92 -10.70 10.29
CA LYS A 220 -3.02 -9.73 10.16
C LYS A 220 -3.17 -8.83 11.39
N LYS A 221 -2.96 -9.36 12.61
CA LYS A 221 -2.94 -8.57 13.86
C LYS A 221 -1.78 -7.58 13.85
N GLN A 222 -0.58 -8.01 13.44
CA GLN A 222 0.58 -7.13 13.31
C GLN A 222 0.32 -6.05 12.26
N ASP A 223 -0.15 -6.42 11.07
CA ASP A 223 -0.51 -5.46 10.01
C ASP A 223 -1.55 -4.44 10.50
N ARG A 224 -2.56 -4.88 11.27
CA ARG A 224 -3.57 -3.99 11.85
C ARG A 224 -3.00 -3.09 12.95
N LYS A 225 -2.15 -3.62 13.83
CA LYS A 225 -1.47 -2.83 14.88
C LYS A 225 -0.62 -1.74 14.23
N GLN A 226 0.15 -2.11 13.20
CA GLN A 226 0.95 -1.16 12.42
C GLN A 226 0.08 -0.11 11.74
N GLN A 227 -1.07 -0.50 11.17
CA GLN A 227 -2.00 0.47 10.59
C GLN A 227 -2.57 1.44 11.64
N LEU A 228 -2.95 0.95 12.82
CA LEU A 228 -3.44 1.80 13.92
C LEU A 228 -2.36 2.78 14.39
N LEU A 229 -1.12 2.31 14.56
CA LEU A 229 0.01 3.18 14.91
C LEU A 229 0.23 4.26 13.85
N LYS A 230 0.10 3.92 12.56
CA LYS A 230 0.17 4.90 11.47
C LYS A 230 -0.97 5.91 11.50
N ASP A 231 -2.20 5.45 11.75
CA ASP A 231 -3.37 6.33 11.81
C ASP A 231 -3.26 7.28 13.03
N GLN A 232 -2.80 6.77 14.17
CA GLN A 232 -2.47 7.56 15.36
C GLN A 232 -1.35 8.57 15.07
N PHE A 233 -0.28 8.13 14.42
CA PHE A 233 0.84 9.01 14.06
C PHE A 233 0.43 10.11 13.07
N ARG A 234 -0.36 9.80 12.04
CA ARG A 234 -0.88 10.84 11.14
C ARG A 234 -1.82 11.81 11.86
N SER A 235 -2.49 11.37 12.93
CA SER A 235 -3.23 12.26 13.83
C SER A 235 -2.28 13.13 14.67
N ARG A 236 -1.15 12.59 15.14
CA ARG A 236 -0.09 13.38 15.77
C ARG A 236 0.50 14.43 14.82
N LEU A 237 0.76 14.10 13.55
CA LEU A 237 1.22 15.10 12.56
C LEU A 237 0.22 16.25 12.37
N LYS A 238 -1.09 15.97 12.49
CA LYS A 238 -2.11 17.01 12.51
C LYS A 238 -1.92 17.92 13.72
N GLU A 239 -1.75 17.37 14.92
CA GLU A 239 -1.50 18.13 16.14
C GLU A 239 -0.19 18.93 16.06
N ASP A 240 0.88 18.34 15.54
CA ASP A 240 2.16 19.02 15.33
C ASP A 240 2.02 20.17 14.33
N ALA A 241 1.20 20.05 13.28
CA ALA A 241 0.91 21.17 12.39
C ALA A 241 0.24 22.35 13.11
N PHE A 242 -0.67 22.10 14.07
CA PHE A 242 -1.24 23.16 14.92
C PHE A 242 -0.20 23.77 15.86
N ARG A 243 0.68 22.95 16.46
CA ARG A 243 1.77 23.44 17.32
C ARG A 243 2.76 24.30 16.54
N LEU A 244 3.10 23.90 15.31
CA LEU A 244 3.92 24.70 14.41
C LEU A 244 3.21 26.02 14.08
N ALA A 245 1.93 25.99 13.75
CA ALA A 245 1.20 27.21 13.41
C ALA A 245 1.17 28.21 14.58
N ALA A 246 1.07 27.72 15.82
CA ALA A 246 1.19 28.53 17.01
C ALA A 246 2.58 29.18 17.17
N GLY A 247 3.64 28.56 16.65
CA GLY A 247 5.02 29.08 16.63
C GLY A 247 5.36 30.02 15.47
N LEU A 248 4.39 30.37 14.62
CA LEU A 248 4.61 31.23 13.46
C LEU A 248 4.67 32.73 13.85
N GLU A 249 5.69 33.45 13.38
CA GLU A 249 5.89 34.90 13.61
C GLU A 249 5.17 35.72 12.51
N ALA A 250 3.84 35.73 12.54
CA ALA A 250 3.01 36.32 11.47
C ALA A 250 3.23 37.83 11.24
N ASP A 251 3.43 38.60 12.30
CA ASP A 251 3.70 40.05 12.19
C ASP A 251 5.08 40.32 11.59
N GLY A 252 6.09 39.53 11.98
CA GLY A 252 7.43 39.58 11.39
C GLY A 252 7.41 39.26 9.90
N PHE A 253 6.68 38.22 9.50
CA PHE A 253 6.45 37.91 8.08
C PHE A 253 5.76 39.06 7.35
N THR A 254 4.74 39.68 7.96
CA THR A 254 3.99 40.79 7.36
C THR A 254 4.89 41.99 7.10
N ALA A 255 5.68 42.41 8.09
CA ALA A 255 6.63 43.50 7.94
C ALA A 255 7.67 43.21 6.85
N TRP A 256 8.22 41.99 6.83
CA TRP A 256 9.17 41.57 5.80
C TRP A 256 8.53 41.55 4.39
N ALA A 257 7.32 41.02 4.24
CA ALA A 257 6.64 40.93 2.95
C ALA A 257 6.37 42.32 2.37
N LEU A 258 5.92 43.26 3.20
CA LEU A 258 5.70 44.65 2.79
C LEU A 258 6.99 45.39 2.43
N ALA A 259 8.11 45.05 3.08
CA ALA A 259 9.43 45.57 2.74
C ALA A 259 10.05 44.91 1.49
N ASN A 260 9.54 43.76 1.06
CA ASN A 260 10.08 42.97 -0.06
C ASN A 260 8.98 42.59 -1.08
N PRO A 261 8.22 43.54 -1.63
CA PRO A 261 7.11 43.24 -2.54
C PRO A 261 7.55 42.52 -3.83
N GLN A 262 8.80 42.69 -4.25
CA GLN A 262 9.37 42.03 -5.43
C GLN A 262 9.47 40.49 -5.32
N GLU A 263 9.39 39.94 -4.10
CA GLU A 263 9.35 38.48 -3.87
C GLU A 263 7.98 37.87 -4.23
N PHE A 264 7.02 38.71 -4.63
CA PHE A 264 5.67 38.34 -5.00
C PHE A 264 5.37 38.72 -6.46
N PRO A 265 4.73 37.83 -7.25
CA PRO A 265 4.39 38.13 -8.64
C PRO A 265 3.45 39.34 -8.80
N SER A 266 2.64 39.61 -7.78
CA SER A 266 1.69 40.72 -7.76
C SER A 266 1.35 41.13 -6.32
N GLN A 267 0.77 42.32 -6.17
CA GLN A 267 0.24 42.80 -4.89
C GLN A 267 -0.84 41.86 -4.32
N GLU A 268 -1.66 41.26 -5.19
CA GLU A 268 -2.69 40.32 -4.79
C GLU A 268 -2.08 39.06 -4.17
N GLU A 269 -1.02 38.50 -4.76
CA GLU A 269 -0.31 37.34 -4.22
C GLU A 269 0.43 37.65 -2.91
N LEU A 270 0.94 38.88 -2.75
CA LEU A 270 1.46 39.37 -1.47
C LEU A 270 0.37 39.40 -0.40
N ASN A 271 -0.78 40.01 -0.71
CA ASN A 271 -1.89 40.10 0.24
C ASN A 271 -2.43 38.70 0.60
N LYS A 272 -2.57 37.79 -0.38
CA LYS A 272 -2.96 36.39 -0.15
C LYS A 272 -1.99 35.67 0.78
N ALA A 273 -0.68 35.86 0.59
CA ALA A 273 0.32 35.25 1.46
C ALA A 273 0.23 35.77 2.90
N ILE A 274 0.07 37.09 3.09
CA ILE A 274 -0.14 37.68 4.42
C ILE A 274 -1.40 37.10 5.08
N VAL A 275 -2.53 37.10 4.38
CA VAL A 275 -3.79 36.53 4.88
C VAL A 275 -3.62 35.06 5.25
N GLN A 276 -2.98 34.25 4.38
CA GLN A 276 -2.74 32.83 4.64
C GLN A 276 -1.92 32.61 5.91
N VAL A 277 -0.89 33.42 6.15
CA VAL A 277 -0.01 33.30 7.32
C VAL A 277 -0.74 33.66 8.61
N HIS A 278 -1.54 34.71 8.61
CA HIS A 278 -2.40 35.07 9.74
C HIS A 278 -3.48 34.01 10.02
N ALA A 279 -4.13 33.50 8.97
CA ALA A 279 -5.09 32.41 9.09
C ALA A 279 -4.44 31.14 9.68
N MET A 280 -3.23 30.78 9.21
CA MET A 280 -2.46 29.68 9.80
C MET A 280 -2.20 29.93 11.28
N LYS A 281 -1.69 31.10 11.66
CA LYS A 281 -1.42 31.48 13.07
C LYS A 281 -2.67 31.40 13.94
N ALA A 282 -3.84 31.73 13.40
CA ALA A 282 -5.14 31.61 14.06
C ALA A 282 -5.65 30.16 14.18
N GLY A 283 -4.95 29.18 13.60
CA GLY A 283 -5.33 27.77 13.61
C GLY A 283 -6.21 27.34 12.44
N GLU A 284 -6.40 28.19 11.43
CA GLU A 284 -7.16 27.85 10.22
C GLU A 284 -6.29 27.01 9.26
N LEU A 285 -6.10 25.74 9.62
CA LEU A 285 -5.25 24.81 8.86
C LEU A 285 -6.08 23.87 7.98
N GLY A 286 -5.83 23.90 6.67
CA GLY A 286 -6.33 22.89 5.74
C GLY A 286 -5.49 21.62 5.84
N ILE A 287 -5.98 20.60 6.56
CA ILE A 287 -5.22 19.36 6.80
C ILE A 287 -5.91 18.16 6.14
N THR A 288 -5.19 17.48 5.26
CA THR A 288 -5.55 16.19 4.68
C THR A 288 -4.51 15.16 5.12
N PRO A 289 -4.82 14.31 6.13
CA PRO A 289 -3.84 13.39 6.68
C PRO A 289 -3.27 12.41 5.67
N THR A 290 -4.09 11.97 4.71
CA THR A 290 -3.72 11.03 3.65
C THR A 290 -4.51 11.34 2.38
N ASP A 291 -3.86 11.78 1.32
CA ASP A 291 -4.51 11.90 0.01
C ASP A 291 -4.66 10.54 -0.69
N ALA A 292 -5.70 10.36 -1.51
CA ALA A 292 -5.98 9.08 -2.17
C ALA A 292 -4.98 8.73 -3.28
N TYR A 293 -4.36 9.74 -3.90
CA TYR A 293 -3.44 9.56 -5.01
C TYR A 293 -2.06 9.13 -4.51
N GLY A 294 -1.36 9.99 -3.78
CA GLY A 294 0.02 9.82 -3.33
C GLY A 294 0.19 9.30 -1.91
N GLU A 295 -0.88 9.23 -1.11
CA GLU A 295 -0.81 8.98 0.35
C GLU A 295 0.02 10.03 1.12
N ARG A 296 0.16 11.24 0.55
CA ARG A 296 0.86 12.37 1.14
C ARG A 296 0.04 12.99 2.27
N PHE A 297 0.76 13.60 3.20
CA PHE A 297 0.20 14.48 4.20
C PHE A 297 0.17 15.89 3.62
N HIS A 298 -1.02 16.49 3.55
CA HIS A 298 -1.18 17.89 3.18
C HIS A 298 -1.58 18.71 4.40
N SER A 299 -0.93 19.85 4.53
CA SER A 299 -1.27 20.91 5.48
C SER A 299 -1.11 22.26 4.79
N SER A 300 -1.53 23.35 5.44
CA SER A 300 -1.28 24.70 4.92
C SER A 300 0.21 24.94 4.60
N TYR A 301 1.14 24.30 5.34
CA TYR A 301 2.59 24.34 5.07
C TYR A 301 3.01 23.80 3.70
N THR A 302 2.21 22.92 3.09
CA THR A 302 2.54 22.40 1.74
C THR A 302 2.33 23.43 0.64
N GLN A 303 1.59 24.51 0.92
CA GLN A 303 1.28 25.57 -0.03
C GLN A 303 1.97 26.89 0.32
N THR A 304 2.63 26.98 1.48
CA THR A 304 3.32 28.20 1.89
C THR A 304 4.60 28.39 1.07
N LYS A 305 4.86 29.65 0.71
CA LYS A 305 6.12 30.10 0.14
C LYS A 305 7.32 29.71 1.01
N ARG A 306 8.46 29.43 0.38
CA ARG A 306 9.68 28.98 1.09
C ARG A 306 10.20 30.05 2.05
N GLU A 307 10.02 31.31 1.70
CA GLU A 307 10.44 32.49 2.44
C GLU A 307 9.70 32.60 3.78
N LEU A 308 8.52 32.00 3.92
CA LEU A 308 7.80 31.94 5.20
C LEU A 308 8.60 31.20 6.27
N ARG A 309 9.40 30.20 5.87
CA ARG A 309 9.99 29.24 6.80
C ARG A 309 10.98 29.90 7.77
N GLN A 310 11.54 31.05 7.42
CA GLN A 310 12.40 31.81 8.32
C GLN A 310 11.64 32.41 9.53
N PHE A 311 10.32 32.57 9.41
CA PHE A 311 9.43 33.06 10.46
C PHE A 311 8.78 31.92 11.27
N GLN A 312 9.13 30.67 10.97
CA GLN A 312 8.65 29.53 11.73
C GLN A 312 9.61 29.23 12.89
N ARG A 313 9.10 29.26 14.13
CA ARG A 313 9.85 28.81 15.32
C ARG A 313 9.40 27.42 15.76
N ILE A 314 10.32 26.63 16.29
CA ILE A 314 10.06 25.36 16.95
C ILE A 314 10.76 25.42 18.31
N GLY A 315 9.99 25.71 19.37
CA GLY A 315 10.55 26.15 20.63
C GLY A 315 11.23 27.52 20.45
N TYR A 316 12.51 27.60 20.81
CA TYR A 316 13.32 28.83 20.66
C TYR A 316 14.15 28.85 19.37
N GLU A 317 14.09 27.79 18.55
CA GLU A 317 14.91 27.66 17.36
C GLU A 317 14.12 28.09 16.11
N GLN A 318 14.81 28.70 15.14
CA GLN A 318 14.27 28.89 13.80
C GLN A 318 14.17 27.54 13.11
N ALA A 319 13.01 27.19 12.56
CA ALA A 319 12.84 25.92 11.86
C ALA A 319 13.79 25.83 10.65
N THR A 320 14.26 24.62 10.38
CA THR A 320 15.06 24.31 9.19
C THR A 320 14.36 23.24 8.37
N GLU A 321 14.62 23.22 7.06
CA GLU A 321 14.10 22.20 6.18
C GLU A 321 15.17 21.16 5.88
N LEU A 322 14.83 19.88 6.09
CA LEU A 322 15.64 18.74 5.69
C LEU A 322 15.04 18.11 4.42
N ASP A 323 15.64 18.40 3.27
CA ASP A 323 15.11 18.13 1.91
C ASP A 323 15.84 16.97 1.23
N LEU A 324 15.09 16.04 0.63
CA LEU A 324 15.67 14.96 -0.17
C LEU A 324 15.92 15.44 -1.61
N LYS A 325 17.18 15.44 -2.04
CA LYS A 325 17.52 15.91 -3.39
C LYS A 325 16.91 14.99 -4.44
N ALA A 326 16.16 15.57 -5.38
CA ALA A 326 15.61 14.87 -6.54
C ALA A 326 14.85 13.57 -6.17
N SER A 327 14.13 13.58 -5.04
CA SER A 327 13.52 12.40 -4.42
C SER A 327 12.75 11.51 -5.41
N GLN A 328 11.92 12.11 -6.27
CA GLN A 328 11.07 11.39 -7.21
C GLN A 328 11.89 10.60 -8.23
N PHE A 329 12.99 11.17 -8.74
CA PHE A 329 13.85 10.47 -9.69
C PHE A 329 14.77 9.46 -8.98
N PHE A 330 15.20 9.75 -7.76
CA PHE A 330 15.88 8.77 -6.91
C PHE A 330 14.99 7.52 -6.67
N PHE A 331 13.71 7.71 -6.34
CA PHE A 331 12.75 6.62 -6.20
C PHE A 331 12.44 5.92 -7.53
N PHE A 332 12.48 6.63 -8.67
CA PHE A 332 12.39 6.02 -9.99
C PHE A 332 13.52 5.01 -10.19
N ALA A 333 14.76 5.41 -9.89
CA ALA A 333 15.91 4.53 -9.97
C ALA A 333 15.80 3.35 -8.99
N CYS A 334 15.27 3.58 -7.78
CA CYS A 334 15.01 2.51 -6.82
C CYS A 334 14.04 1.46 -7.37
N MET A 335 12.97 1.86 -8.07
CA MET A 335 12.03 0.91 -8.71
C MET A 335 12.67 0.07 -9.82
N VAL A 336 13.75 0.57 -10.46
CA VAL A 336 14.50 -0.16 -11.49
C VAL A 336 15.47 -1.17 -10.87
N HIS A 337 16.30 -0.73 -9.92
CA HIS A 337 17.37 -1.53 -9.34
C HIS A 337 16.93 -2.45 -8.19
N TYR A 338 15.92 -2.03 -7.42
CA TYR A 338 15.45 -2.69 -6.20
C TYR A 338 13.94 -2.98 -6.26
N PRO A 339 13.45 -3.70 -7.30
CA PRO A 339 12.03 -3.87 -7.54
C PRO A 339 11.35 -4.72 -6.46
N GLU A 340 12.04 -5.68 -5.85
CA GLU A 340 11.49 -6.49 -4.75
C GLU A 340 11.22 -5.64 -3.51
N GLN A 341 12.17 -4.80 -3.11
CA GLN A 341 12.08 -3.88 -1.97
C GLN A 341 10.97 -2.87 -2.21
N CYS A 342 10.95 -2.22 -3.38
CA CYS A 342 9.89 -1.26 -3.73
C CYS A 342 8.51 -1.93 -3.79
N THR A 343 8.40 -3.16 -4.30
CA THR A 343 7.14 -3.92 -4.29
C THR A 343 6.66 -4.18 -2.87
N GLU A 344 7.56 -4.52 -1.95
CA GLU A 344 7.21 -4.78 -0.55
C GLU A 344 6.65 -3.54 0.14
N VAL A 345 7.23 -2.37 -0.11
CA VAL A 345 6.72 -1.08 0.39
C VAL A 345 5.37 -0.74 -0.26
N LEU A 346 5.25 -0.94 -1.58
CA LEU A 346 4.07 -0.55 -2.35
C LEU A 346 2.89 -1.55 -2.25
N ARG A 347 3.08 -2.79 -1.77
CA ARG A 347 2.03 -3.82 -1.78
C ARG A 347 0.77 -3.48 -0.98
N ARG A 348 0.84 -2.58 0.01
CA ARG A 348 -0.36 -2.19 0.79
C ARG A 348 -1.37 -1.53 -0.15
N GLY A 349 -2.58 -2.07 -0.25
CA GLY A 349 -3.63 -1.52 -1.11
C GLY A 349 -3.33 -1.57 -2.62
N MET A 350 -2.28 -2.27 -3.06
CA MET A 350 -1.92 -2.39 -4.48
C MET A 350 -1.65 -3.86 -4.85
N SER A 351 -1.98 -4.24 -6.08
CA SER A 351 -1.76 -5.59 -6.62
C SER A 351 -0.26 -5.84 -6.83
N PRO A 352 0.35 -6.83 -6.12
CA PRO A 352 1.75 -7.17 -6.32
C PRO A 352 2.05 -7.70 -7.73
N LEU A 353 1.04 -8.21 -8.44
CA LEU A 353 1.21 -8.59 -9.83
C LEU A 353 1.42 -7.36 -10.72
N ARG A 354 0.63 -6.31 -10.53
CA ARG A 354 0.72 -5.08 -11.34
C ARG A 354 1.99 -4.29 -11.04
N LEU A 355 2.38 -4.20 -9.77
CA LEU A 355 3.66 -3.60 -9.37
C LEU A 355 4.84 -4.27 -10.07
N ARG A 356 4.87 -5.62 -10.07
CA ARG A 356 5.93 -6.39 -10.75
C ARG A 356 5.92 -6.21 -12.27
N GLU A 357 4.74 -6.08 -12.90
CA GLU A 357 4.65 -5.79 -14.33
C GLU A 357 5.30 -4.44 -14.66
N VAL A 358 4.96 -3.38 -13.92
CA VAL A 358 5.53 -2.04 -14.11
C VAL A 358 7.05 -2.06 -13.90
N MET A 359 7.52 -2.57 -12.76
CA MET A 359 8.95 -2.60 -12.45
C MET A 359 9.74 -3.48 -13.41
N HIS A 360 9.18 -4.60 -13.87
CA HIS A 360 9.82 -5.42 -14.91
C HIS A 360 9.92 -4.69 -16.25
N THR A 361 8.90 -3.92 -16.64
CA THR A 361 8.97 -3.05 -17.82
C THR A 361 10.06 -1.99 -17.67
N MET A 362 10.16 -1.33 -16.51
CA MET A 362 11.21 -0.33 -16.26
C MET A 362 12.61 -0.95 -16.32
N ARG A 363 12.81 -2.10 -15.66
CA ARG A 363 14.09 -2.84 -15.67
C ARG A 363 14.47 -3.34 -17.06
N ALA A 364 13.53 -3.89 -17.82
CA ALA A 364 13.79 -4.32 -19.19
C ALA A 364 14.21 -3.16 -20.10
N SER A 365 13.61 -1.97 -19.90
CA SER A 365 14.03 -0.76 -20.61
C SER A 365 15.42 -0.30 -20.21
N TYR A 366 15.76 -0.34 -18.92
CA TYR A 366 17.10 -0.03 -18.40
C TYR A 366 18.19 -0.96 -18.97
N GLU A 367 17.91 -2.26 -19.03
CA GLU A 367 18.85 -3.24 -19.59
C GLU A 367 19.06 -3.04 -21.10
N LYS A 368 18.02 -2.60 -21.81
CA LYS A 368 18.01 -2.50 -23.27
C LYS A 368 18.50 -1.17 -23.83
N TYR A 369 18.19 -0.04 -23.20
CA TYR A 369 18.35 1.29 -23.78
C TYR A 369 19.37 2.13 -23.01
N ALA A 370 20.37 2.66 -23.72
CA ALA A 370 21.48 3.40 -23.12
C ALA A 370 21.04 4.71 -22.44
N ASP A 371 20.10 5.45 -23.05
CA ASP A 371 19.56 6.69 -22.49
C ASP A 371 18.72 6.43 -21.22
N VAL A 372 18.02 5.29 -21.15
CA VAL A 372 17.32 4.87 -19.92
C VAL A 372 18.32 4.53 -18.82
N ARG A 373 19.40 3.82 -19.16
CA ARG A 373 20.47 3.48 -18.21
C ARG A 373 21.11 4.73 -17.62
N GLU A 374 21.55 5.66 -18.46
CA GLU A 374 22.13 6.93 -18.03
C GLU A 374 21.17 7.73 -17.15
N PHE A 375 19.90 7.85 -17.54
CA PHE A 375 18.90 8.56 -16.75
C PHE A 375 18.75 7.95 -15.36
N VAL A 376 18.67 6.62 -15.28
CA VAL A 376 18.49 5.89 -14.02
C VAL A 376 19.73 6.02 -13.14
N ASP A 377 20.93 5.81 -13.69
CA ASP A 377 22.19 5.89 -12.95
C ASP A 377 22.42 7.30 -12.40
N ALA A 378 22.13 8.33 -13.20
CA ALA A 378 22.24 9.72 -12.77
C ALA A 378 21.19 10.10 -11.72
N SER A 379 20.00 9.49 -11.79
CA SER A 379 18.96 9.66 -10.78
C SER A 379 19.36 9.03 -9.44
N LEU A 380 20.00 7.85 -9.48
CA LEU A 380 20.53 7.18 -8.29
C LEU A 380 21.67 7.96 -7.65
N GLY A 381 22.55 8.55 -8.48
CA GLY A 381 23.67 9.40 -8.07
C GLY A 381 23.29 10.81 -7.63
N ASN A 382 22.00 11.18 -7.63
CA ASN A 382 21.51 12.53 -7.32
C ASN A 382 22.11 13.65 -8.20
N ASN A 383 22.52 13.33 -9.43
CA ASN A 383 23.09 14.28 -10.40
C ASN A 383 22.26 14.40 -11.69
N ILE A 384 21.07 13.80 -11.75
CA ILE A 384 20.21 13.78 -12.95
C ILE A 384 20.03 15.14 -13.62
N TYR A 385 19.77 16.20 -12.85
CA TYR A 385 19.59 17.53 -13.44
C TYR A 385 20.88 18.05 -14.06
N ALA A 386 22.04 17.84 -13.43
CA ALA A 386 23.33 18.26 -13.97
C ALA A 386 23.68 17.46 -15.24
N THR A 387 23.39 16.15 -15.25
CA THR A 387 23.58 15.28 -16.42
C THR A 387 22.73 15.76 -17.60
N ILE A 388 21.44 16.06 -17.38
CA ILE A 388 20.57 16.57 -18.44
C ILE A 388 21.05 17.95 -18.90
N MET A 389 21.40 18.87 -18.00
CA MET A 389 21.96 20.18 -18.37
C MET A 389 23.18 20.03 -19.28
N GLY A 390 24.10 19.12 -18.96
CA GLY A 390 25.28 18.84 -19.79
C GLY A 390 24.94 18.33 -21.19
N ARG A 391 23.89 17.49 -21.33
CA ARG A 391 23.40 16.98 -22.62
C ARG A 391 22.80 18.07 -23.53
N TYR A 392 22.34 19.17 -22.94
CA TYR A 392 21.86 20.36 -23.66
C TYR A 392 22.89 21.49 -23.68
N GLY A 393 24.17 21.20 -23.44
CA GLY A 393 25.25 22.17 -23.52
C GLY A 393 25.15 23.32 -22.51
N GLY A 394 24.44 23.12 -21.39
CA GLY A 394 24.20 24.16 -20.38
C GLY A 394 23.17 25.23 -20.77
N SER A 395 22.52 25.11 -21.94
CA SER A 395 21.50 26.08 -22.40
C SER A 395 20.26 26.16 -21.51
N LEU A 396 19.98 25.10 -20.74
CA LEU A 396 18.87 25.04 -19.80
C LEU A 396 19.38 25.15 -18.36
N GLY A 397 18.79 26.06 -17.59
CA GLY A 397 19.02 26.13 -16.14
C GLY A 397 18.38 24.96 -15.38
N LYS A 398 18.85 24.70 -14.16
CA LYS A 398 18.37 23.60 -13.31
C LYS A 398 16.84 23.61 -13.10
N ALA A 399 16.26 24.79 -12.88
CA ALA A 399 14.81 24.93 -12.68
C ALA A 399 14.02 24.54 -13.95
N ALA A 400 14.47 25.00 -15.13
CA ALA A 400 13.87 24.65 -16.42
C ALA A 400 13.99 23.15 -16.71
N VAL A 401 15.17 22.54 -16.46
CA VAL A 401 15.35 21.09 -16.60
C VAL A 401 14.44 20.32 -15.65
N LYS A 402 14.27 20.80 -14.41
CA LYS A 402 13.35 20.18 -13.45
C LYS A 402 11.92 20.19 -13.99
N ASP A 403 11.40 21.35 -14.37
CA ASP A 403 10.04 21.49 -14.91
C ASP A 403 9.84 20.64 -16.18
N LEU A 404 10.82 20.68 -17.11
CA LEU A 404 10.86 19.84 -18.30
C LEU A 404 10.68 18.35 -17.97
N CYS A 405 11.45 17.84 -17.00
CA CYS A 405 11.36 16.44 -16.59
C CYS A 405 10.00 16.09 -15.98
N PHE A 406 9.47 16.93 -15.08
CA PHE A 406 8.17 16.65 -14.45
C PHE A 406 7.05 16.67 -15.49
N ARG A 407 6.98 17.69 -16.34
CA ARG A 407 5.94 17.80 -17.38
C ARG A 407 6.03 16.68 -18.42
N ALA A 408 7.23 16.37 -18.90
CA ALA A 408 7.40 15.36 -19.94
C ALA A 408 7.20 13.92 -19.41
N LEU A 409 7.77 13.59 -18.24
CA LEU A 409 7.81 12.20 -17.76
C LEU A 409 6.57 11.80 -16.98
N PHE A 410 5.88 12.75 -16.33
CA PHE A 410 4.73 12.45 -15.47
C PHE A 410 3.38 12.58 -16.18
N SER A 411 3.40 12.81 -17.49
CA SER A 411 2.20 13.03 -18.30
C SER A 411 1.97 11.92 -19.34
N SER A 412 0.73 11.81 -19.83
CA SER A 412 0.32 10.85 -20.88
C SER A 412 0.65 11.37 -22.29
N SER A 413 0.66 10.53 -23.35
CA SER A 413 1.18 10.91 -24.68
C SER A 413 0.54 12.15 -25.34
N GLY A 414 -0.67 12.55 -24.93
CA GLY A 414 -1.33 13.76 -25.43
C GLY A 414 -1.15 15.01 -24.55
N GLN A 415 -0.25 14.96 -23.55
CA GLN A 415 -0.02 16.05 -22.60
C GLN A 415 1.46 16.49 -22.67
N SER A 416 1.69 17.79 -22.47
CA SER A 416 3.03 18.41 -22.51
C SER A 416 3.83 18.06 -23.77
N PRO A 417 3.26 18.22 -24.99
CA PRO A 417 3.91 17.77 -26.22
C PRO A 417 5.23 18.51 -26.51
N GLU A 418 5.32 19.79 -26.12
CA GLU A 418 6.52 20.61 -26.31
C GLU A 418 7.66 20.13 -25.44
N GLU A 419 7.42 19.97 -24.13
CA GLU A 419 8.42 19.46 -23.18
C GLU A 419 8.89 18.05 -23.56
N LYS A 420 7.97 17.22 -24.05
CA LYS A 420 8.30 15.89 -24.56
C LYS A 420 9.16 15.94 -25.80
N LYS A 421 8.84 16.82 -26.76
CA LYS A 421 9.64 17.00 -27.98
C LYS A 421 11.08 17.35 -27.61
N VAL A 422 11.27 18.34 -26.74
CA VAL A 422 12.59 18.76 -26.27
C VAL A 422 13.33 17.59 -25.60
N LEU A 423 12.72 16.93 -24.62
CA LEU A 423 13.38 15.86 -23.87
C LEU A 423 13.63 14.59 -24.72
N CYS A 424 12.79 14.33 -25.71
CA CYS A 424 12.90 13.18 -26.63
C CYS A 424 14.14 13.26 -27.54
N GLU A 425 14.69 14.46 -27.79
CA GLU A 425 15.92 14.63 -28.57
C GLU A 425 17.13 13.91 -27.95
N ARG A 426 17.17 13.81 -26.60
CA ARG A 426 18.26 13.20 -25.85
C ARG A 426 17.86 11.93 -25.11
N TYR A 427 16.59 11.81 -24.69
CA TYR A 427 16.07 10.70 -23.89
C TYR A 427 14.81 10.06 -24.49
N PRO A 428 14.82 9.62 -25.77
CA PRO A 428 13.62 9.14 -26.46
C PRO A 428 13.03 7.87 -25.82
N ASN A 429 13.86 6.96 -25.30
CA ASN A 429 13.37 5.73 -24.70
C ASN A 429 12.90 5.95 -23.26
N VAL A 430 13.40 6.98 -22.55
CA VAL A 430 12.86 7.39 -21.25
C VAL A 430 11.44 7.93 -21.42
N ILE A 431 11.21 8.81 -22.40
CA ILE A 431 9.86 9.30 -22.75
C ILE A 431 8.95 8.11 -23.08
N LYS A 432 9.38 7.25 -23.99
CA LYS A 432 8.60 6.09 -24.43
C LYS A 432 8.25 5.16 -23.26
N LEU A 433 9.19 4.88 -22.36
CA LEU A 433 8.94 4.09 -21.16
C LEU A 433 7.86 4.73 -20.29
N CYS A 434 7.98 6.03 -20.01
CA CYS A 434 7.05 6.74 -19.13
C CYS A 434 5.65 6.81 -19.73
N GLU A 435 5.54 7.13 -21.01
CA GLU A 435 4.27 7.17 -21.72
C GLU A 435 3.58 5.81 -21.74
N ASN A 436 4.32 4.72 -22.00
CA ASN A 436 3.75 3.38 -22.02
C ASN A 436 3.06 3.05 -20.68
N ILE A 437 3.70 3.37 -19.56
CA ILE A 437 3.16 3.10 -18.22
C ILE A 437 2.00 4.07 -17.91
N ASN A 438 2.20 5.38 -18.11
CA ASN A 438 1.20 6.40 -17.77
C ASN A 438 -0.07 6.30 -18.63
N ASN A 439 0.04 5.94 -19.92
CA ASN A 439 -1.11 5.71 -20.78
C ASN A 439 -1.93 4.49 -20.36
N TRP A 440 -1.25 3.42 -19.95
CA TRP A 440 -1.92 2.24 -19.40
C TRP A 440 -2.67 2.59 -18.11
N ALA A 441 -2.03 3.34 -17.21
CA ALA A 441 -2.62 3.83 -15.97
C ALA A 441 -3.87 4.69 -16.23
N LYS A 442 -3.81 5.64 -17.18
CA LYS A 442 -4.96 6.49 -17.57
C LYS A 442 -6.14 5.67 -18.10
N LYS A 443 -5.88 4.61 -18.87
CA LYS A 443 -6.92 3.67 -19.32
C LYS A 443 -7.54 2.92 -18.13
N GLN A 444 -6.73 2.54 -17.14
CA GLN A 444 -7.22 1.90 -15.92
C GLN A 444 -8.06 2.87 -15.09
N GLU A 445 -7.62 4.12 -14.93
CA GLU A 445 -8.36 5.17 -14.22
C GLU A 445 -9.77 5.35 -14.81
N LYS A 446 -9.87 5.46 -16.14
CA LYS A 446 -11.18 5.55 -16.81
C LYS A 446 -12.07 4.33 -16.50
N ARG A 447 -11.51 3.12 -16.50
CA ARG A 447 -12.25 1.90 -16.14
C ARG A 447 -12.68 1.88 -14.67
N ASN A 448 -11.81 2.35 -13.77
CA ASN A 448 -12.08 2.47 -12.35
C ASN A 448 -13.27 3.42 -12.10
N ARG A 449 -13.28 4.59 -12.74
CA ARG A 449 -14.39 5.56 -12.68
C ARG A 449 -15.70 4.97 -13.23
N LEU A 450 -15.66 4.36 -14.42
CA LEU A 450 -16.84 3.72 -15.02
C LEU A 450 -17.34 2.51 -14.20
N GLY A 451 -16.46 1.85 -13.46
CA GLY A 451 -16.80 0.74 -12.57
C GLY A 451 -17.21 1.16 -11.16
N GLY A 452 -17.40 2.47 -10.88
CA GLY A 452 -17.83 2.98 -9.58
C GLY A 452 -16.77 2.90 -8.48
N ASN A 453 -15.49 2.83 -8.84
CA ASN A 453 -14.37 2.80 -7.88
C ASN A 453 -13.29 3.82 -8.28
N PRO A 454 -13.59 5.13 -8.27
CA PRO A 454 -12.66 6.17 -8.73
C PRO A 454 -11.34 6.20 -7.94
N ASP A 455 -11.36 5.75 -6.68
CA ASP A 455 -10.21 5.76 -5.77
C ASP A 455 -9.29 4.54 -5.93
N ALA A 456 -9.63 3.59 -6.82
CA ALA A 456 -8.78 2.44 -7.07
C ALA A 456 -7.41 2.88 -7.65
N PRO A 457 -6.29 2.26 -7.20
CA PRO A 457 -4.96 2.62 -7.68
C PRO A 457 -4.80 2.45 -9.19
N ILE A 458 -4.13 3.40 -9.84
CA ILE A 458 -3.96 3.48 -11.30
C ILE A 458 -2.54 3.10 -11.77
N TYR A 459 -1.59 2.91 -10.86
CA TYR A 459 -0.20 2.46 -11.14
C TYR A 459 0.54 3.30 -12.19
N SER A 460 0.24 4.60 -12.27
CA SER A 460 1.05 5.55 -13.05
C SER A 460 2.41 5.75 -12.37
N ILE A 461 3.44 6.15 -13.12
CA ILE A 461 4.75 6.46 -12.54
C ILE A 461 4.63 7.52 -11.42
N PRO A 462 3.91 8.64 -11.61
CA PRO A 462 3.84 9.66 -10.57
C PRO A 462 3.12 9.14 -9.31
N GLN A 463 2.06 8.33 -9.45
CA GLN A 463 1.38 7.74 -8.30
C GLN A 463 2.30 6.79 -7.53
N LEU A 464 3.03 5.93 -8.24
CA LEU A 464 3.93 4.96 -7.62
C LEU A 464 5.07 5.65 -6.87
N LEU A 465 5.66 6.68 -7.47
CA LEU A 465 6.74 7.46 -6.85
C LEU A 465 6.26 8.21 -5.60
N GLN A 466 5.12 8.90 -5.68
CA GLN A 466 4.55 9.61 -4.53
C GLN A 466 4.15 8.68 -3.39
N ARG A 467 3.60 7.50 -3.69
CA ARG A 467 3.27 6.50 -2.66
C ARG A 467 4.51 5.86 -2.06
N LEU A 468 5.54 5.59 -2.86
CA LEU A 468 6.80 5.05 -2.37
C LEU A 468 7.48 6.05 -1.42
N GLU A 469 7.55 7.32 -1.83
CA GLU A 469 8.04 8.43 -1.02
C GLU A 469 7.24 8.57 0.29
N SER A 470 5.92 8.69 0.22
CA SER A 470 5.08 8.89 1.41
C SER A 470 5.18 7.71 2.37
N ARG A 471 5.25 6.49 1.87
CA ARG A 471 5.33 5.30 2.74
C ARG A 471 6.69 5.15 3.41
N ILE A 472 7.76 5.63 2.79
CA ILE A 472 9.09 5.58 3.41
C ILE A 472 9.26 6.79 4.33
N LEU A 473 9.02 8.00 3.83
CA LEU A 473 9.29 9.22 4.59
C LEU A 473 8.27 9.46 5.70
N ILE A 474 6.98 9.26 5.45
CA ILE A 474 5.94 9.54 6.44
C ILE A 474 5.70 8.30 7.31
N ASP A 475 5.34 7.18 6.66
CA ASP A 475 4.89 5.99 7.40
C ASP A 475 6.03 5.19 8.07
N MET A 476 7.30 5.51 7.81
CA MET A 476 8.45 4.84 8.44
C MET A 476 9.41 5.84 9.11
N VAL A 477 9.98 6.79 8.35
CA VAL A 477 10.96 7.75 8.90
C VAL A 477 10.32 8.67 9.93
N ALA A 478 9.25 9.38 9.55
CA ALA A 478 8.58 10.34 10.43
C ALA A 478 8.01 9.64 11.67
N LEU A 479 7.37 8.47 11.48
CA LEU A 479 6.86 7.65 12.58
C LEU A 479 7.97 7.30 13.59
N ARG A 480 9.15 6.85 13.12
CA ARG A 480 10.28 6.52 13.99
C ARG A 480 10.87 7.77 14.65
N ALA A 481 11.02 8.87 13.92
CA ALA A 481 11.57 10.11 14.47
C ALA A 481 10.69 10.64 15.61
N ALA A 482 9.37 10.52 15.48
CA ALA A 482 8.40 10.94 16.49
C ALA A 482 8.54 10.20 17.83
N ASP A 483 9.10 8.97 17.84
CA ASP A 483 9.40 8.23 19.07
C ASP A 483 10.66 8.77 19.80
N HIS A 484 11.42 9.66 19.16
CA HIS A 484 12.70 10.18 19.67
C HIS A 484 12.74 11.71 19.86
N THR A 485 11.67 12.43 19.51
CA THR A 485 11.55 13.87 19.75
C THR A 485 10.12 14.25 20.14
N ASP A 486 10.01 15.17 21.10
CA ASP A 486 8.74 15.80 21.51
C ASP A 486 8.49 17.14 20.78
N LYS A 487 9.49 17.63 20.03
CA LYS A 487 9.38 18.86 19.25
C LYS A 487 8.42 18.62 18.07
N PRO A 488 7.51 19.56 17.79
CA PRO A 488 6.61 19.41 16.67
C PRO A 488 7.38 19.50 15.36
N PHE A 489 6.99 18.68 14.39
CA PHE A 489 7.53 18.72 13.04
C PHE A 489 6.44 18.39 12.02
N THR A 490 6.68 18.70 10.76
CA THR A 490 5.77 18.34 9.66
C THR A 490 6.55 17.96 8.41
N THR A 491 5.85 17.39 7.44
CA THR A 491 6.41 17.04 6.13
C THR A 491 5.91 18.03 5.07
N ILE A 492 6.81 18.54 4.25
CA ILE A 492 6.49 19.34 3.07
C ILE A 492 6.93 18.54 1.84
N HIS A 493 6.03 17.71 1.32
CA HIS A 493 6.32 16.79 0.23
C HIS A 493 7.51 15.86 0.55
N ASP A 494 8.67 16.08 -0.06
CA ASP A 494 9.92 15.35 0.05
C ASP A 494 10.89 15.92 1.10
N SER A 495 10.42 16.82 1.96
CA SER A 495 11.21 17.42 3.03
C SER A 495 10.52 17.36 4.40
N PHE A 496 11.32 17.56 5.44
CA PHE A 496 10.87 17.71 6.83
C PHE A 496 11.13 19.13 7.31
N LEU A 497 10.11 19.80 7.87
CA LEU A 497 10.27 21.06 8.59
C LEU A 497 10.43 20.73 10.08
N ILE A 498 11.63 20.92 10.61
CA ILE A 498 12.08 20.42 11.92
C ILE A 498 12.86 21.47 12.69
N ALA A 499 13.05 21.24 13.99
CA ALA A 499 14.04 21.99 14.77
C ALA A 499 15.46 21.67 14.26
N PRO A 500 16.35 22.68 14.12
CA PRO A 500 17.75 22.47 13.79
C PRO A 500 18.47 21.41 14.63
N SER A 501 18.19 21.35 15.94
CA SER A 501 18.74 20.33 16.83
C SER A 501 18.40 18.89 16.43
N ASP A 502 17.27 18.69 15.75
CA ASP A 502 16.74 17.37 15.40
C ASP A 502 17.23 16.91 14.02
N ALA A 503 17.93 17.76 13.25
CA ALA A 503 18.45 17.41 11.94
C ALA A 503 19.37 16.17 11.95
N PRO A 504 20.30 15.99 12.92
CA PRO A 504 21.10 14.77 13.02
C PRO A 504 20.24 13.52 13.26
N LEU A 505 19.22 13.60 14.12
CA LEU A 505 18.27 12.52 14.39
C LEU A 505 17.55 12.10 13.10
N PHE A 506 16.96 13.05 12.38
CA PHE A 506 16.24 12.73 11.14
C PHE A 506 17.16 12.13 10.07
N ARG A 507 18.40 12.62 9.92
CA ARG A 507 19.40 12.02 9.01
C ARG A 507 19.67 10.56 9.36
N ALA A 508 19.91 10.27 10.63
CA ALA A 508 20.16 8.90 11.10
C ALA A 508 18.95 7.99 10.87
N VAL A 509 17.73 8.45 11.18
CA VAL A 509 16.50 7.67 10.97
C VAL A 509 16.24 7.42 9.49
N ILE A 510 16.50 8.40 8.61
CA ILE A 510 16.45 8.21 7.15
C ILE A 510 17.44 7.12 6.74
N GLU A 511 18.71 7.27 7.09
CA GLU A 511 19.78 6.33 6.73
C GLU A 511 19.48 4.90 7.17
N ASP A 512 19.08 4.72 8.44
CA ASP A 512 18.69 3.42 8.99
C ASP A 512 17.48 2.82 8.28
N THR A 513 16.48 3.64 7.96
CA THR A 513 15.27 3.17 7.28
C THR A 513 15.59 2.68 5.88
N PHE A 514 16.39 3.43 5.10
CA PHE A 514 16.79 3.00 3.75
C PHE A 514 17.68 1.75 3.79
N ARG A 515 18.65 1.68 4.71
CA ARG A 515 19.48 0.48 4.91
C ARG A 515 18.64 -0.74 5.31
N GLY A 516 17.72 -0.57 6.25
CA GLY A 516 16.82 -1.64 6.71
C GLY A 516 15.91 -2.16 5.60
N LEU A 517 15.55 -1.31 4.63
CA LEU A 517 14.82 -1.70 3.43
C LEU A 517 15.71 -2.34 2.35
N GLY A 518 17.04 -2.29 2.50
CA GLY A 518 17.98 -2.70 1.46
C GLY A 518 17.99 -1.76 0.25
N LEU A 519 17.71 -0.48 0.48
CA LEU A 519 17.74 0.59 -0.51
C LEU A 519 19.00 1.47 -0.30
N PRO A 520 19.47 2.17 -1.35
CA PRO A 520 20.52 3.17 -1.20
C PRO A 520 20.02 4.33 -0.34
N VAL A 521 20.94 5.04 0.32
CA VAL A 521 20.60 6.19 1.16
C VAL A 521 20.49 7.44 0.27
N PRO A 522 19.36 8.17 0.28
CA PRO A 522 19.22 9.38 -0.52
C PRO A 522 20.13 10.50 -0.01
N ARG A 523 20.50 11.42 -0.89
CA ARG A 523 21.21 12.63 -0.47
C ARG A 523 20.22 13.61 0.16
N VAL A 524 20.54 14.05 1.37
CA VAL A 524 19.69 14.95 2.16
C VAL A 524 20.41 16.29 2.38
N GLU A 525 19.73 17.40 2.12
CA GLU A 525 20.23 18.76 2.33
C GLU A 525 19.46 19.46 3.44
N GLN A 526 20.18 20.25 4.22
CA GLN A 526 19.56 21.15 5.19
C GLN A 526 19.54 22.54 4.57
N LYS A 527 18.38 23.20 4.61
CA LYS A 527 18.10 24.48 3.98
C LYS A 527 17.62 25.52 4.98
#